data_AF-A0AA89C345-F1
#
_entry.id   AF-A0AA89C345-F1
#
_cell.length_a   1.000
_cell.length_b   1.000
_cell.length_c   1.000
_cell.angle_alpha   90.00
_cell.angle_beta   90.00
_cell.angle_gamma   90.00
#
_symmetry.space_group_name_H-M   'P 1'
#
loop_
_entity.id
_entity.type
_entity.pdbx_description
1 polymer ?
#
loop_
_entity_poly.entity_id
_entity_poly.type
_entity_poly.pdbx_seq_one_letter_code
_entity_poly.pdbx_strand_id
1 'polypeptide(L)'
;MDSIKSFIFGDSKSNALDTKRLKAEIDSAFNVIEEFLNLRYELTSQGVDIMCHYCSKRQKIQNPKNALYVATQRDTSASLKYASHTYKANYSRQSQSDSPVDRSQHKVGRSNQANALNYPVQTEGDDSDDDTKTDETSDKFEKEKQILNDKLSEKEKCLREANEENSELQKQLKEFERKYNRDLHNAGIEQSRLTEERDRSEKSIKEIENKLNQLEFEVSDLKEELDKKKQECQHHQSCLENDKRTHETILSQMHTEQDNLRSQLREARALIAINFHTSLKQSLALPARQHIEHFLKERCQSEKVTLEVKQYKSPDTTPGPILVLCMNVSRLGTDVKEALKGTPGNFEVLVVVLHHKEVHALPSQASDRVLTGEEYKQLGAIVDAAFWTGKGMYDCELNKLAIEKIYNFVSGFVSR
;
A
#
# COMPACT_ATOMS: atom_id res chain seq x y z
N MET A 1 37.38 3.51 -28.81
CA MET A 1 37.50 4.17 -27.48
C MET A 1 36.52 5.33 -27.30
N ASP A 2 35.87 5.83 -28.36
CA ASP A 2 34.97 6.98 -28.23
C ASP A 2 33.55 6.66 -27.74
N SER A 3 33.07 5.40 -27.85
CA SER A 3 31.78 4.97 -27.28
C SER A 3 31.79 4.72 -25.77
N ILE A 4 32.97 4.58 -25.14
CA ILE A 4 33.07 4.36 -23.69
C ILE A 4 33.12 5.70 -22.94
N LYS A 5 33.58 6.78 -23.60
CA LYS A 5 33.56 8.13 -23.03
C LYS A 5 32.15 8.71 -22.91
N SER A 6 31.21 8.35 -23.78
CA SER A 6 29.81 8.81 -23.68
C SER A 6 29.01 8.12 -22.56
N PHE A 7 29.47 6.97 -22.07
CA PHE A 7 28.83 6.25 -20.95
C PHE A 7 29.33 6.75 -19.58
N ILE A 8 30.58 7.21 -19.49
CA ILE A 8 31.19 7.66 -18.23
C ILE A 8 30.96 9.16 -17.97
N PHE A 9 30.79 9.98 -19.02
CA PHE A 9 30.53 11.42 -18.91
C PHE A 9 29.11 11.81 -19.35
N GLY A 10 28.13 10.94 -19.11
CA GLY A 10 26.71 11.28 -19.28
C GLY A 10 26.34 12.53 -18.47
N ASP A 11 25.64 13.45 -19.12
CA ASP A 11 25.30 14.79 -18.64
C ASP A 11 25.07 14.88 -17.12
N SER A 12 26.03 15.50 -16.41
CA SER A 12 25.97 15.77 -14.98
C SER A 12 24.78 16.64 -14.53
N LYS A 13 24.00 17.16 -15.48
CA LYS A 13 22.78 17.92 -15.23
C LYS A 13 21.51 17.08 -15.07
N SER A 14 21.43 15.86 -15.63
CA SER A 14 20.22 15.01 -15.49
C SER A 14 20.17 14.33 -14.12
N ASN A 15 21.29 13.77 -13.64
CA ASN A 15 21.39 13.12 -12.33
C ASN A 15 21.18 14.10 -11.14
N ALA A 16 21.49 15.38 -11.32
CA ALA A 16 21.24 16.42 -10.31
C ALA A 16 19.76 16.81 -10.20
N LEU A 17 18.97 16.61 -11.26
CA LEU A 17 17.52 16.84 -11.24
C LEU A 17 16.80 15.68 -10.54
N ASP A 18 17.19 14.44 -10.82
CA ASP A 18 16.56 13.26 -10.21
C ASP A 18 16.86 13.14 -8.71
N THR A 19 18.05 13.52 -8.26
CA THR A 19 18.37 13.57 -6.83
C THR A 19 17.58 14.64 -6.07
N LYS A 20 17.30 15.79 -6.69
CA LYS A 20 16.42 16.83 -6.09
C LYS A 20 14.97 16.38 -6.00
N ARG A 21 14.48 15.70 -7.03
CA ARG A 21 13.12 15.15 -7.05
C ARG A 21 12.94 14.05 -6.00
N LEU A 22 13.88 13.11 -5.93
CA LEU A 22 13.86 12.04 -4.93
C LEU A 22 13.93 12.60 -3.51
N LYS A 23 14.74 13.64 -3.28
CA LYS A 23 14.79 14.33 -1.98
C LYS A 23 13.45 14.97 -1.62
N ALA A 24 12.79 15.65 -2.56
CA ALA A 24 11.48 16.24 -2.32
C ALA A 24 10.39 15.20 -2.04
N GLU A 25 10.44 14.05 -2.70
CA GLU A 25 9.51 12.92 -2.44
C GLU A 25 9.76 12.30 -1.05
N ILE A 26 11.02 12.16 -0.64
CA ILE A 26 11.39 11.69 0.70
C ILE A 26 10.93 12.70 1.77
N ASP A 27 11.20 13.99 1.59
CA ASP A 27 10.79 15.04 2.54
C ASP A 27 9.26 15.11 2.66
N SER A 28 8.52 14.94 1.55
CA SER A 28 7.06 14.83 1.55
C SER A 28 6.56 13.60 2.33
N ALA A 29 7.19 12.44 2.14
CA ALA A 29 6.84 11.23 2.88
C ALA A 29 7.09 11.38 4.40
N PHE A 30 8.17 12.06 4.80
CA PHE A 30 8.45 12.34 6.21
C PHE A 30 7.39 13.24 6.84
N ASN A 31 6.93 14.27 6.13
CA ASN A 31 5.86 15.15 6.63
C ASN A 31 4.55 14.38 6.86
N VAL A 32 4.16 13.48 5.94
CA VAL A 32 2.96 12.65 6.12
C VAL A 32 3.10 11.70 7.31
N ILE A 33 4.29 11.14 7.53
CA ILE A 33 4.55 10.29 8.70
C ILE A 33 4.46 11.11 9.99
N GLU A 34 5.00 12.32 10.02
CA GLU A 34 4.95 13.20 11.18
C GLU A 34 3.52 13.63 11.52
N GLU A 35 2.71 14.00 10.52
CA GLU A 35 1.28 14.28 10.70
C GLU A 35 0.54 13.06 11.25
N PHE A 36 0.82 11.85 10.75
CA PHE A 36 0.21 10.63 11.25
C PHE A 36 0.61 10.32 12.70
N LEU A 37 1.87 10.57 13.08
CA LEU A 37 2.34 10.39 14.44
C LEU A 37 1.71 11.39 15.41
N ASN A 38 1.55 12.65 14.99
CA ASN A 38 0.88 13.69 15.76
C ASN A 38 -0.61 13.37 15.96
N LEU A 39 -1.30 12.96 14.90
CA LEU A 39 -2.70 12.53 14.96
C LEU A 39 -2.87 11.32 15.90
N ARG A 40 -1.95 10.35 15.83
CA ARG A 40 -1.94 9.20 16.73
C ARG A 40 -1.74 9.63 18.18
N TYR A 41 -0.82 10.55 18.45
CA TYR A 41 -0.58 11.07 19.80
C TYR A 41 -1.82 11.76 20.37
N GLU A 42 -2.48 12.60 19.58
CA GLU A 42 -3.72 13.29 19.96
C GLU A 42 -4.85 12.30 20.26
N LEU A 43 -5.06 11.30 19.39
CA LEU A 43 -6.10 10.29 19.58
C LEU A 43 -5.82 9.38 20.79
N THR A 44 -4.55 9.07 21.04
CA THR A 44 -4.14 8.32 22.25
C THR A 44 -4.38 9.15 23.51
N SER A 45 -4.14 10.47 23.47
CA SER A 45 -4.44 11.38 24.60
C SER A 45 -5.93 11.47 24.92
N GLN A 46 -6.80 11.20 23.94
CA GLN A 46 -8.25 11.14 24.08
C GLN A 46 -8.78 9.74 24.45
N GLY A 47 -7.88 8.78 24.72
CA GLY A 47 -8.23 7.40 25.08
C GLY A 47 -8.63 6.52 23.90
N VAL A 48 -8.38 6.95 22.66
CA VAL A 48 -8.64 6.17 21.45
C VAL A 48 -7.37 5.44 21.03
N ASP A 49 -7.33 4.12 21.24
CA ASP A 49 -6.19 3.29 20.86
C ASP A 49 -6.24 2.91 19.38
N ILE A 50 -5.38 3.55 18.58
CA ILE A 50 -5.24 3.29 17.14
C ILE A 50 -4.05 2.37 16.93
N MET A 51 -4.35 1.08 16.91
CA MET A 51 -3.39 0.06 16.49
C MET A 51 -3.47 -0.16 14.99
N CYS A 52 -2.34 0.07 14.30
CA CYS A 52 -2.16 -0.37 12.91
C CYS A 52 -2.40 -1.90 12.81
N HIS A 53 -3.00 -2.34 11.69
CA HIS A 53 -3.31 -3.73 11.40
C HIS A 53 -2.12 -4.69 11.62
N TYR A 54 -0.89 -4.23 11.35
CA TYR A 54 0.33 -4.99 11.56
C TYR A 54 0.68 -5.17 13.05
N CYS A 55 0.54 -4.11 13.85
CA CYS A 55 0.73 -4.15 15.31
C CYS A 55 -0.35 -5.00 16.00
N SER A 56 -1.60 -4.91 15.53
CA SER A 56 -2.71 -5.75 16.00
C SER A 56 -2.47 -7.24 15.74
N LYS A 57 -1.91 -7.60 14.58
CA LYS A 57 -1.50 -8.98 14.29
C LYS A 57 -0.34 -9.44 15.17
N ARG A 58 0.64 -8.58 15.46
CA ARG A 58 1.82 -8.94 16.27
C ARG A 58 1.48 -9.16 17.76
N GLN A 59 0.58 -8.35 18.32
CA GLN A 59 0.10 -8.57 19.70
C GLN A 59 -0.71 -9.87 19.85
N LYS A 60 -1.52 -10.24 18.84
CA LYS A 60 -2.25 -11.52 18.84
C LYS A 60 -1.34 -12.74 18.86
N ILE A 61 -0.13 -12.64 18.31
CA ILE A 61 0.86 -13.71 18.28
C ILE A 61 1.58 -13.83 19.64
N GLN A 62 1.71 -12.74 20.39
CA GLN A 62 2.46 -12.72 21.66
C GLN A 62 1.62 -13.00 22.91
N ASN A 63 0.28 -12.96 22.84
CA ASN A 63 -0.55 -13.18 24.01
C ASN A 63 -1.85 -13.95 23.70
N PRO A 64 -1.82 -15.30 23.65
CA PRO A 64 -3.00 -16.12 23.35
C PRO A 64 -4.10 -16.09 24.42
N LYS A 65 -3.86 -15.47 25.59
CA LYS A 65 -4.82 -15.44 26.70
C LYS A 65 -5.87 -14.31 26.60
N ASN A 66 -5.69 -13.32 25.73
CA ASN A 66 -6.68 -12.26 25.49
C ASN A 66 -7.66 -12.55 24.34
N ALA A 67 -7.59 -13.74 23.72
CA ALA A 67 -8.50 -14.12 22.64
C ALA A 67 -9.94 -14.43 23.11
N LEU A 68 -10.18 -14.49 24.43
CA LEU A 68 -11.48 -14.89 24.99
C LEU A 68 -12.48 -13.74 25.24
N TYR A 69 -12.10 -12.47 25.03
CA TYR A 69 -12.97 -11.34 25.40
C TYR A 69 -13.57 -10.57 24.21
N VAL A 70 -13.40 -11.04 22.96
CA VAL A 70 -14.01 -10.43 21.76
C VAL A 70 -14.71 -11.50 20.91
N ALA A 71 -15.40 -12.43 21.57
CA ALA A 71 -16.21 -13.48 20.95
C ALA A 71 -17.72 -13.29 21.19
N THR A 72 -18.18 -12.04 21.41
CA THR A 72 -19.60 -11.72 21.66
C THR A 72 -20.18 -10.64 20.74
N GLN A 73 -19.60 -10.41 19.56
CA GLN A 73 -20.21 -9.54 18.52
C GLN A 73 -20.01 -10.05 17.08
N ARG A 74 -20.03 -11.36 16.87
CA ARG A 74 -20.19 -11.95 15.54
C ARG A 74 -21.10 -13.15 15.63
N ASP A 75 -22.41 -12.89 15.60
CA ASP A 75 -23.44 -13.82 15.12
C ASP A 75 -24.81 -13.13 15.10
N THR A 76 -25.07 -12.29 14.08
CA THR A 76 -26.43 -11.90 13.66
C THR A 76 -26.54 -11.65 12.15
N SER A 77 -25.74 -12.34 11.32
CA SER A 77 -25.84 -12.23 9.85
C SER A 77 -26.00 -13.57 9.12
N ALA A 78 -26.34 -14.64 9.85
CA ALA A 78 -26.64 -15.95 9.28
C ALA A 78 -27.95 -16.52 9.85
N SER A 79 -29.04 -15.75 9.78
CA SER A 79 -30.40 -16.30 9.94
C SER A 79 -31.44 -15.36 9.32
N LEU A 80 -31.39 -15.21 7.99
CA LEU A 80 -32.45 -14.58 7.17
C LEU A 80 -32.21 -14.89 5.68
N LYS A 81 -32.08 -16.18 5.36
CA LYS A 81 -32.18 -16.68 3.99
C LYS A 81 -32.92 -18.01 4.01
N TYR A 82 -34.22 -17.97 4.28
CA TYR A 82 -35.20 -18.98 3.85
C TYR A 82 -36.60 -18.50 4.26
N ALA A 83 -37.21 -17.64 3.44
CA ALA A 83 -38.67 -17.45 3.34
C ALA A 83 -38.97 -16.34 2.33
N SER A 84 -38.91 -16.64 1.03
CA SER A 84 -39.66 -15.90 0.01
C SER A 84 -39.63 -16.66 -1.32
N HIS A 85 -40.27 -17.83 -1.33
CA HIS A 85 -40.73 -18.46 -2.56
C HIS A 85 -42.09 -19.11 -2.26
N THR A 86 -43.15 -18.36 -2.52
CA THR A 86 -44.45 -18.81 -3.09
C THR A 86 -45.44 -17.68 -2.95
N TYR A 87 -45.77 -17.03 -4.07
CA TYR A 87 -47.08 -16.52 -4.49
C TYR A 87 -46.88 -15.33 -5.42
N LYS A 88 -46.81 -15.61 -6.72
CA LYS A 88 -47.32 -14.78 -7.81
C LYS A 88 -47.23 -15.59 -9.09
N ALA A 89 -48.22 -16.47 -9.25
CA ALA A 89 -48.63 -16.94 -10.55
C ALA A 89 -49.99 -16.29 -10.85
N ASN A 90 -50.08 -15.76 -12.07
CA ASN A 90 -51.26 -15.55 -12.89
C ASN A 90 -51.51 -14.11 -13.37
N TYR A 91 -51.56 -14.06 -14.71
CA TYR A 91 -52.11 -13.05 -15.61
C TYR A 91 -51.23 -11.85 -16.00
N SER A 92 -50.44 -12.07 -17.05
CA SER A 92 -50.34 -11.13 -18.17
C SER A 92 -50.10 -11.89 -19.48
N ARG A 93 -51.11 -11.90 -20.34
CA ARG A 93 -50.93 -11.97 -21.79
C ARG A 93 -52.00 -11.09 -22.43
N GLN A 94 -51.49 -10.11 -23.21
CA GLN A 94 -51.98 -9.61 -24.50
C GLN A 94 -53.49 -9.35 -24.63
N SER A 95 -53.92 -8.17 -25.08
CA SER A 95 -53.72 -7.74 -26.46
C SER A 95 -54.08 -6.26 -26.63
N GLN A 96 -53.43 -5.63 -27.60
CA GLN A 96 -53.87 -4.40 -28.24
C GLN A 96 -55.12 -4.62 -29.10
N SER A 97 -55.77 -3.48 -29.37
CA SER A 97 -56.59 -3.09 -30.52
C SER A 97 -58.11 -3.31 -30.53
N ASP A 98 -58.71 -2.22 -30.99
CA ASP A 98 -59.97 -2.07 -31.73
C ASP A 98 -61.23 -1.57 -31.01
N SER A 99 -61.85 -0.65 -31.75
CA SER A 99 -62.90 0.29 -31.41
C SER A 99 -64.30 -0.34 -31.70
N PRO A 100 -65.40 0.41 -31.92
CA PRO A 100 -66.45 0.68 -30.95
C PRO A 100 -67.82 0.05 -31.33
N VAL A 101 -68.68 -0.27 -30.36
CA VAL A 101 -70.13 -0.48 -30.60
C VAL A 101 -70.98 -0.07 -29.38
N ASP A 102 -71.74 1.01 -29.58
CA ASP A 102 -73.19 1.17 -29.41
C ASP A 102 -73.98 0.49 -28.25
N ARG A 103 -75.03 1.24 -27.85
CA ARG A 103 -76.30 0.90 -27.20
C ARG A 103 -76.56 1.14 -25.70
N SER A 104 -77.48 2.10 -25.55
CA SER A 104 -78.80 2.00 -24.93
C SER A 104 -78.98 2.34 -23.44
N GLN A 105 -79.57 3.52 -23.25
CA GLN A 105 -80.76 3.81 -22.44
C GLN A 105 -81.30 2.69 -21.54
N HIS A 106 -81.47 3.00 -20.25
CA HIS A 106 -82.61 2.52 -19.48
C HIS A 106 -83.08 3.56 -18.46
N LYS A 107 -84.28 4.09 -18.69
CA LYS A 107 -85.18 4.67 -17.70
C LYS A 107 -85.89 3.53 -16.96
N VAL A 108 -86.00 3.64 -15.63
CA VAL A 108 -86.96 2.94 -14.75
C VAL A 108 -87.19 3.93 -13.60
N GLY A 109 -88.38 4.40 -13.21
CA GLY A 109 -89.74 3.89 -13.36
C GLY A 109 -90.21 3.32 -12.02
N ARG A 110 -90.93 4.11 -11.20
CA ARG A 110 -91.97 3.56 -10.30
C ARG A 110 -92.98 4.62 -9.85
N SER A 111 -94.22 4.21 -10.07
CA SER A 111 -95.53 4.80 -9.84
C SER A 111 -96.07 4.53 -8.43
N ASN A 112 -97.07 5.32 -8.02
CA ASN A 112 -98.32 4.95 -7.30
C ASN A 112 -99.18 6.24 -7.27
N GLN A 113 -100.18 6.44 -8.15
CA GLN A 113 -101.56 5.94 -8.13
C GLN A 113 -102.30 6.03 -6.79
N ALA A 114 -103.21 7.02 -6.70
CA ALA A 114 -104.50 6.89 -6.04
C ALA A 114 -105.52 7.80 -6.77
N ASN A 115 -106.42 7.17 -7.51
CA ASN A 115 -107.64 7.72 -8.08
C ASN A 115 -108.78 7.54 -7.07
N ALA A 116 -109.69 8.51 -6.98
CA ALA A 116 -111.15 8.35 -6.85
C ALA A 116 -111.76 9.65 -6.29
N LEU A 117 -112.93 10.14 -6.66
CA LEU A 117 -113.92 9.86 -7.69
C LEU A 117 -114.79 11.12 -7.70
N ASN A 118 -115.13 11.61 -8.87
CA ASN A 118 -116.04 12.73 -9.08
C ASN A 118 -117.38 12.13 -9.55
N TYR A 119 -118.51 12.49 -8.93
CA TYR A 119 -119.86 12.27 -9.47
C TYR A 119 -120.80 13.42 -9.06
N PRO A 120 -121.60 13.97 -10.01
CA PRO A 120 -122.57 15.06 -9.79
C PRO A 120 -124.03 14.58 -9.89
N VAL A 121 -124.99 15.21 -9.19
CA VAL A 121 -126.46 15.22 -9.43
C VAL A 121 -127.02 16.42 -8.62
N GLN A 122 -127.53 17.51 -9.20
CA GLN A 122 -128.91 17.80 -9.69
C GLN A 122 -130.03 17.97 -8.63
N THR A 123 -130.99 18.79 -9.03
CA THR A 123 -131.96 19.69 -8.35
C THR A 123 -133.33 19.10 -8.01
N GLU A 124 -134.19 19.95 -7.39
CA GLU A 124 -135.66 19.87 -7.13
C GLU A 124 -136.02 19.27 -5.75
N GLY A 125 -137.02 19.68 -4.98
CA GLY A 125 -138.18 20.57 -5.11
C GLY A 125 -139.32 20.01 -4.24
N ASP A 126 -139.97 20.86 -3.43
CA ASP A 126 -141.31 20.80 -2.80
C ASP A 126 -141.83 19.68 -1.86
N ASP A 127 -142.51 20.19 -0.82
CA ASP A 127 -143.75 19.77 -0.11
C ASP A 127 -144.01 18.32 0.36
N SER A 128 -144.25 18.17 1.67
CA SER A 128 -145.58 17.87 2.27
C SER A 128 -145.51 17.19 3.64
N ASP A 129 -146.55 17.46 4.43
CA ASP A 129 -146.85 17.02 5.80
C ASP A 129 -146.83 15.50 6.02
N ASP A 130 -146.42 15.04 7.22
CA ASP A 130 -147.22 14.07 7.99
C ASP A 130 -146.72 13.97 9.45
N ASP A 131 -147.70 13.88 10.34
CA ASP A 131 -147.63 14.13 11.78
C ASP A 131 -147.72 12.79 12.54
N THR A 132 -147.17 12.75 13.76
CA THR A 132 -147.41 11.75 14.84
C THR A 132 -146.68 10.38 14.83
N LYS A 133 -145.68 10.24 15.70
CA LYS A 133 -145.51 9.17 16.73
C LYS A 133 -144.10 9.22 17.36
N THR A 134 -143.90 10.23 18.19
CA THR A 134 -142.69 10.44 19.01
C THR A 134 -143.11 10.40 20.48
N ASP A 135 -142.63 9.40 21.24
CA ASP A 135 -142.32 9.63 22.67
C ASP A 135 -141.50 8.48 23.31
N GLU A 136 -141.63 7.21 22.89
CA GLU A 136 -140.82 6.11 23.49
C GLU A 136 -139.52 5.76 22.74
N THR A 137 -139.42 6.13 21.46
CA THR A 137 -138.19 6.00 20.67
C THR A 137 -137.18 7.10 21.01
N SER A 138 -137.66 8.27 21.44
CA SER A 138 -136.84 9.45 21.74
C SER A 138 -135.81 9.20 22.86
N ASP A 139 -136.22 8.59 23.97
CA ASP A 139 -135.33 8.33 25.12
C ASP A 139 -134.25 7.28 24.85
N LYS A 140 -134.54 6.28 24.01
CA LYS A 140 -133.56 5.28 23.58
C LYS A 140 -132.54 5.90 22.63
N PHE A 141 -133.01 6.72 21.68
CA PHE A 141 -132.15 7.50 20.80
C PHE A 141 -131.28 8.50 21.59
N GLU A 142 -131.79 9.15 22.64
CA GLU A 142 -131.03 10.10 23.45
C GLU A 142 -129.90 9.41 24.26
N LYS A 143 -130.16 8.23 24.84
CA LYS A 143 -129.12 7.44 25.54
C LYS A 143 -128.07 6.89 24.59
N GLU A 144 -128.48 6.41 23.41
CA GLU A 144 -127.56 5.88 22.40
C GLU A 144 -126.70 7.01 21.81
N LYS A 145 -127.29 8.20 21.60
CA LYS A 145 -126.61 9.44 21.25
C LYS A 145 -125.60 9.87 22.32
N GLN A 146 -125.93 9.77 23.61
CA GLN A 146 -124.99 10.07 24.70
C GLN A 146 -123.79 9.11 24.70
N ILE A 147 -124.03 7.80 24.58
CA ILE A 147 -122.95 6.78 24.50
C ILE A 147 -122.08 7.00 23.26
N LEU A 148 -122.69 7.35 22.12
CA LEU A 148 -121.96 7.71 20.91
C LEU A 148 -121.12 8.97 21.13
N ASN A 149 -121.64 9.97 21.84
CA ASN A 149 -120.91 11.20 22.16
C ASN A 149 -119.71 10.93 23.07
N ASP A 150 -119.87 10.08 24.09
CA ASP A 150 -118.78 9.72 25.00
C ASP A 150 -117.68 8.94 24.26
N LYS A 151 -118.07 7.99 23.39
CA LYS A 151 -117.13 7.26 22.51
C LYS A 151 -116.46 8.19 21.50
N LEU A 152 -117.18 9.16 20.95
CA LEU A 152 -116.64 10.18 20.05
C LEU A 152 -115.60 11.02 20.78
N SER A 153 -115.90 11.48 22.00
CA SER A 153 -114.99 12.26 22.85
C SER A 153 -113.72 11.49 23.21
N GLU A 154 -113.83 10.20 23.54
CA GLU A 154 -112.69 9.34 23.81
C GLU A 154 -111.84 9.10 22.55
N LYS A 155 -112.47 8.90 21.39
CA LYS A 155 -111.78 8.81 20.10
C LYS A 155 -111.09 10.11 19.71
N GLU A 156 -111.70 11.26 19.96
CA GLU A 156 -111.09 12.59 19.74
C GLU A 156 -109.90 12.82 20.67
N LYS A 157 -109.95 12.32 21.91
CA LYS A 157 -108.81 12.34 22.84
C LYS A 157 -107.65 11.47 22.33
N CYS A 158 -107.90 10.21 21.96
CA CYS A 158 -106.88 9.34 21.38
C CYS A 158 -106.30 9.90 20.08
N LEU A 159 -107.13 10.53 19.23
CA LEU A 159 -106.67 11.16 17.99
C LEU A 159 -105.74 12.34 18.29
N ARG A 160 -106.02 13.13 19.33
CA ARG A 160 -105.14 14.23 19.77
C ARG A 160 -103.79 13.71 20.26
N GLU A 161 -103.79 12.69 21.13
CA GLU A 161 -102.56 12.06 21.64
C GLU A 161 -101.72 11.47 20.49
N ALA A 162 -102.36 10.74 19.56
CA ALA A 162 -101.68 10.21 18.38
C ALA A 162 -101.13 11.32 17.46
N ASN A 163 -101.84 12.44 17.31
CA ASN A 163 -101.35 13.58 16.54
C ASN A 163 -100.17 14.29 17.23
N GLU A 164 -100.15 14.37 18.56
CA GLU A 164 -98.99 14.88 19.32
C GLU A 164 -97.78 13.95 19.19
N GLU A 165 -97.94 12.64 19.34
CA GLU A 165 -96.88 11.66 19.12
C GLU A 165 -96.32 11.74 17.70
N ASN A 166 -97.19 11.85 16.70
CA ASN A 166 -96.79 11.97 15.30
C ASN A 166 -96.05 13.30 15.05
N SER A 167 -96.48 14.39 15.69
CA SER A 167 -95.77 15.68 15.65
C SER A 167 -94.36 15.56 16.24
N GLU A 168 -94.22 14.83 17.36
CA GLU A 168 -92.93 14.66 18.03
C GLU A 168 -91.99 13.75 17.23
N LEU A 169 -92.48 12.63 16.69
CA LEU A 169 -91.73 11.77 15.78
C LEU A 169 -91.27 12.54 14.53
N GLN A 170 -92.10 13.42 13.97
CA GLN A 170 -91.70 14.28 12.86
C GLN A 170 -90.57 15.24 13.22
N LYS A 171 -90.53 15.77 14.45
CA LYS A 171 -89.41 16.60 14.92
C LYS A 171 -88.13 15.78 15.06
N GLN A 172 -88.21 14.60 15.68
CA GLN A 172 -87.07 13.71 15.85
C GLN A 172 -86.49 13.27 14.50
N LEU A 173 -87.35 12.92 13.55
CA LEU A 173 -86.94 12.56 12.19
C LEU A 173 -86.18 13.71 11.52
N LYS A 174 -86.71 14.95 11.59
CA LYS A 174 -86.03 16.13 11.05
C LYS A 174 -84.70 16.40 11.73
N GLU A 175 -84.59 16.18 13.03
CA GLU A 175 -83.34 16.37 13.76
C GLU A 175 -82.29 15.31 13.39
N PHE A 176 -82.73 14.06 13.26
CA PHE A 176 -81.89 12.96 12.78
C PHE A 176 -81.39 13.21 11.35
N GLU A 177 -82.26 13.64 10.43
CA GLU A 177 -81.89 14.01 9.05
C GLU A 177 -80.85 15.15 9.04
N ARG A 178 -81.04 16.18 9.87
CA ARG A 178 -80.06 17.28 10.01
C ARG A 178 -78.71 16.76 10.52
N LYS A 179 -78.72 15.86 11.51
CA LYS A 179 -77.49 15.26 12.05
C LYS A 179 -76.79 14.41 10.98
N TYR A 180 -77.53 13.52 10.33
CA TYR A 180 -77.03 12.67 9.25
C TYR A 180 -76.41 13.49 8.12
N ASN A 181 -77.08 14.56 7.68
CA ASN A 181 -76.56 15.44 6.63
C ASN A 181 -75.29 16.19 7.05
N ARG A 182 -75.17 16.60 8.33
CA ARG A 182 -73.92 17.18 8.86
C ARG A 182 -72.78 16.17 8.87
N ASP A 183 -73.04 14.96 9.35
CA ASP A 183 -72.03 13.90 9.43
C ASP A 183 -71.57 13.50 8.01
N LEU A 184 -72.50 13.41 7.05
CA LEU A 184 -72.19 13.14 5.64
C LEU A 184 -71.35 14.26 5.02
N HIS A 185 -71.68 15.53 5.32
CA HIS A 185 -70.89 16.67 4.85
C HIS A 185 -69.47 16.66 5.43
N ASN A 186 -69.33 16.44 6.74
CA ASN A 186 -68.04 16.35 7.41
C ASN A 186 -67.20 15.18 6.88
N ALA A 187 -67.82 14.02 6.64
CA ALA A 187 -67.15 12.88 6.02
C ALA A 187 -66.67 13.21 4.60
N GLY A 188 -67.46 13.97 3.82
CA GLY A 188 -67.05 14.47 2.51
C GLY A 188 -65.83 15.39 2.58
N ILE A 189 -65.80 16.33 3.53
CA ILE A 189 -64.64 17.22 3.75
C ILE A 189 -63.39 16.39 4.10
N GLU A 190 -63.51 15.43 5.02
CA GLU A 190 -62.38 14.61 5.44
C GLU A 190 -61.88 13.71 4.30
N GLN A 191 -62.79 13.17 3.48
CA GLN A 191 -62.42 12.43 2.28
C GLN A 191 -61.64 13.29 1.28
N SER A 192 -62.05 14.55 1.07
CA SER A 192 -61.30 15.49 0.23
C SER A 192 -59.92 15.77 0.81
N ARG A 193 -59.81 16.02 2.12
CA ARG A 193 -58.53 16.26 2.81
C ARG A 193 -57.56 15.08 2.65
N LEU A 194 -58.04 13.86 2.88
CA LEU A 194 -57.24 12.65 2.75
C LEU A 194 -56.83 12.39 1.28
N THR A 195 -57.68 12.75 0.32
CA THR A 195 -57.35 12.63 -1.12
C THR A 195 -56.21 13.57 -1.48
N GLU A 196 -56.23 14.83 -1.02
CA GLU A 196 -55.15 15.78 -1.24
C GLU A 196 -53.83 15.37 -0.57
N GLU A 197 -53.91 14.75 0.62
CA GLU A 197 -52.75 14.23 1.35
C GLU A 197 -52.13 13.02 0.64
N ARG A 198 -52.98 12.12 0.11
CA ARG A 198 -52.56 11.00 -0.74
C ARG A 198 -51.87 11.52 -2.00
N ASP A 199 -52.46 12.47 -2.70
CA ASP A 199 -51.92 12.99 -3.96
C ASP A 199 -50.58 13.72 -3.76
N ARG A 200 -50.41 14.41 -2.62
CA ARG A 200 -49.12 14.99 -2.21
C ARG A 200 -48.07 13.92 -1.95
N SER A 201 -48.43 12.89 -1.20
CA SER A 201 -47.53 11.77 -0.90
C SER A 201 -47.11 11.02 -2.17
N GLU A 202 -48.04 10.81 -3.10
CA GLU A 202 -47.77 10.14 -4.37
C GLU A 202 -46.80 10.94 -5.26
N LYS A 203 -46.90 12.28 -5.26
CA LYS A 203 -45.92 13.14 -5.94
C LYS A 203 -44.53 13.00 -5.32
N SER A 204 -44.43 13.03 -3.99
CA SER A 204 -43.14 12.86 -3.31
C SER A 204 -42.53 11.47 -3.54
N ILE A 205 -43.34 10.41 -3.60
CA ILE A 205 -42.87 9.06 -3.93
C ILE A 205 -42.25 9.04 -5.33
N LYS A 206 -42.93 9.61 -6.33
CA LYS A 206 -42.42 9.68 -7.71
C LYS A 206 -41.10 10.47 -7.81
N GLU A 207 -40.98 11.56 -7.05
CA GLU A 207 -39.73 12.32 -6.98
C GLU A 207 -38.57 11.51 -6.38
N ILE A 208 -38.84 10.74 -5.31
CA ILE A 208 -37.86 9.87 -4.67
C ILE A 208 -37.46 8.72 -5.62
N GLU A 209 -38.42 8.10 -6.30
CA GLU A 209 -38.17 7.04 -7.28
C GLU A 209 -37.27 7.53 -8.42
N ASN A 210 -37.52 8.72 -8.95
CA ASN A 210 -36.69 9.31 -9.99
C ASN A 210 -35.24 9.55 -9.51
N LYS A 211 -35.06 10.06 -8.29
CA LYS A 211 -33.73 10.25 -7.69
C LYS A 211 -33.03 8.91 -7.45
N LEU A 212 -33.77 7.89 -7.02
CA LEU A 212 -33.23 6.56 -6.78
C LEU A 212 -32.72 5.94 -8.08
N ASN A 213 -33.51 6.01 -9.16
CA ASN A 213 -33.09 5.54 -10.48
C ASN A 213 -31.85 6.29 -11.00
N GLN A 214 -31.77 7.61 -10.76
CA GLN A 214 -30.59 8.39 -11.14
C GLN A 214 -29.34 7.93 -10.37
N LEU A 215 -29.45 7.75 -9.04
CA LEU A 215 -28.35 7.26 -8.22
C LEU A 215 -27.92 5.84 -8.59
N GLU A 216 -28.87 4.97 -8.95
CA GLU A 216 -28.55 3.62 -9.44
C GLU A 216 -27.72 3.66 -10.72
N PHE A 217 -28.03 4.57 -11.64
CA PHE A 217 -27.24 4.79 -12.85
C PHE A 217 -25.82 5.30 -12.52
N GLU A 218 -25.70 6.33 -11.68
CA GLU A 218 -24.40 6.87 -11.26
C GLU A 218 -23.52 5.81 -10.56
N VAL A 219 -24.11 4.98 -9.69
CA VAL A 219 -23.41 3.88 -9.03
C VAL A 219 -22.97 2.81 -10.03
N SER A 220 -23.74 2.57 -11.10
CA SER A 220 -23.36 1.65 -12.17
C SER A 220 -22.13 2.16 -12.93
N ASP A 221 -22.15 3.43 -13.34
CA ASP A 221 -21.04 4.07 -14.07
C ASP A 221 -19.75 4.09 -13.24
N LEU A 222 -19.86 4.45 -11.96
CA LEU A 222 -18.70 4.47 -11.05
C LEU A 222 -18.12 3.07 -10.81
N LYS A 223 -18.94 2.02 -10.83
CA LYS A 223 -18.45 0.64 -10.74
C LYS A 223 -17.65 0.24 -11.97
N GLU A 224 -18.11 0.61 -13.16
CA GLU A 224 -17.39 0.33 -14.40
C GLU A 224 -16.05 1.07 -14.44
N GLU A 225 -16.03 2.34 -14.04
CA GLU A 225 -14.79 3.12 -13.94
C GLU A 225 -13.81 2.53 -12.92
N LEU A 226 -14.32 2.10 -11.76
CA LEU A 226 -13.52 1.43 -10.72
C LEU A 226 -12.89 0.13 -11.25
N ASP A 227 -13.65 -0.69 -11.97
CA ASP A 227 -13.14 -1.93 -12.54
C ASP A 227 -12.09 -1.68 -13.62
N LYS A 228 -12.28 -0.67 -14.46
CA LYS A 228 -11.26 -0.24 -15.43
C LYS A 228 -9.97 0.21 -14.73
N LYS A 229 -10.08 1.05 -13.70
CA LYS A 229 -8.91 1.50 -12.92
C LYS A 229 -8.22 0.36 -12.19
N LYS A 230 -8.97 -0.61 -11.70
CA LYS A 230 -8.43 -1.82 -11.08
C LYS A 230 -7.62 -2.65 -12.08
N GLN A 231 -8.11 -2.83 -13.30
CA GLN A 231 -7.37 -3.51 -14.37
C GLN A 231 -6.09 -2.75 -14.75
N GLU A 232 -6.15 -1.42 -14.89
CA GLU A 232 -4.98 -0.58 -15.15
C GLU A 232 -3.92 -0.74 -14.04
N CYS A 233 -4.33 -0.73 -12.77
CA CYS A 233 -3.43 -0.94 -11.63
C CYS A 233 -2.77 -2.33 -11.64
N GLN A 234 -3.54 -3.38 -11.93
CA GLN A 234 -3.01 -4.74 -12.04
C GLN A 234 -1.98 -4.87 -13.17
N HIS A 235 -2.22 -4.22 -14.31
CA HIS A 235 -1.27 -4.19 -15.41
C HIS A 235 0.05 -3.51 -15.01
N HIS A 236 -0.01 -2.32 -14.41
CA HIS A 236 1.18 -1.60 -13.95
C HIS A 236 1.97 -2.40 -12.89
N GLN A 237 1.28 -3.07 -11.97
CA GLN A 237 1.92 -3.93 -10.98
C GLN A 237 2.71 -5.08 -11.63
N SER A 238 2.13 -5.73 -12.65
CA SER A 238 2.83 -6.79 -13.39
C SER A 238 4.06 -6.26 -14.14
N CYS A 239 3.99 -5.07 -14.73
CA CYS A 239 5.14 -4.46 -15.40
C CYS A 239 6.28 -4.16 -14.41
N LEU A 240 5.96 -3.57 -13.25
CA LEU A 240 6.93 -3.28 -12.20
C LEU A 240 7.62 -4.56 -11.66
N GLU A 241 6.88 -5.65 -11.51
CA GLU A 241 7.47 -6.93 -11.10
C GLU A 241 8.45 -7.50 -12.14
N ASN A 242 8.16 -7.33 -13.43
CA ASN A 242 9.07 -7.75 -14.50
C ASN A 242 10.32 -6.88 -14.56
N ASP A 243 10.19 -5.57 -14.40
CA ASP A 243 11.33 -4.64 -14.35
C ASP A 243 12.22 -4.94 -13.14
N LYS A 244 11.62 -5.23 -11.99
CA LYS A 244 12.36 -5.63 -10.79
C LYS A 244 13.20 -6.89 -11.04
N ARG A 245 12.60 -7.95 -11.61
CA ARG A 245 13.33 -9.20 -11.94
C ARG A 245 14.47 -8.97 -12.92
N THR A 246 14.27 -8.07 -13.88
CA THR A 246 15.30 -7.71 -14.87
C THR A 246 16.47 -7.01 -14.18
N HIS A 247 16.21 -6.03 -13.32
CA HIS A 247 17.26 -5.36 -12.55
C HIS A 247 17.99 -6.30 -11.59
N GLU A 248 17.30 -7.21 -10.91
CA GLU A 248 17.93 -8.21 -10.04
C GLU A 248 18.89 -9.13 -10.82
N THR A 249 18.53 -9.48 -12.06
CA THR A 249 19.38 -10.26 -12.96
C THR A 249 20.63 -9.48 -13.35
N ILE A 250 20.48 -8.21 -13.73
CA ILE A 250 21.60 -7.33 -14.11
C ILE A 250 22.55 -7.14 -12.92
N LEU A 251 22.03 -6.87 -11.73
CA LEU A 251 22.84 -6.72 -10.51
C LEU A 251 23.65 -7.98 -10.20
N SER A 252 23.05 -9.16 -10.37
CA SER A 252 23.73 -10.44 -10.15
C SER A 252 24.88 -10.64 -11.16
N GLN A 253 24.68 -10.26 -12.42
CA GLN A 253 25.71 -10.29 -13.45
C GLN A 253 26.86 -9.31 -13.12
N MET A 254 26.53 -8.08 -12.73
CA MET A 254 27.53 -7.07 -12.36
C MET A 254 28.37 -7.50 -11.16
N HIS A 255 27.77 -8.11 -10.13
CA HIS A 255 28.52 -8.64 -8.99
C HIS A 255 29.49 -9.75 -9.40
N THR A 256 29.04 -10.65 -10.27
CA THR A 256 29.89 -11.73 -10.81
C THR A 256 31.08 -11.15 -11.58
N GLU A 257 30.85 -10.14 -12.41
CA GLU A 257 31.91 -9.44 -13.15
C GLU A 257 32.88 -8.72 -12.20
N GLN A 258 32.37 -8.05 -11.17
CA GLN A 258 33.18 -7.39 -10.16
C GLN A 258 34.11 -8.37 -9.42
N ASP A 259 33.59 -9.54 -9.05
CA ASP A 259 34.39 -10.57 -8.39
C ASP A 259 35.45 -11.18 -9.32
N ASN A 260 35.11 -11.38 -10.60
CA ASN A 260 36.08 -11.80 -11.62
C ASN A 260 37.22 -10.78 -11.78
N LEU A 261 36.89 -9.48 -11.88
CA LEU A 261 37.89 -8.41 -11.98
C LEU A 261 38.76 -8.32 -10.72
N ARG A 262 38.17 -8.51 -9.54
CA ARG A 262 38.94 -8.55 -8.28
C ARG A 262 39.90 -9.74 -8.24
N SER A 263 39.50 -10.91 -8.74
CA SER A 263 40.38 -12.07 -8.85
C SER A 263 41.55 -11.78 -9.79
N GLN A 264 41.27 -11.22 -10.97
CA GLN A 264 42.31 -10.82 -11.93
C GLN A 264 43.27 -9.78 -11.35
N LEU A 265 42.79 -8.84 -10.54
CA LEU A 265 43.66 -7.85 -9.87
C LEU A 265 44.53 -8.48 -8.78
N ARG A 266 44.05 -9.48 -8.03
CA ARG A 266 44.89 -10.22 -7.08
C ARG A 266 46.00 -11.01 -7.77
N GLU A 267 45.75 -11.47 -8.98
CA GLU A 267 46.75 -12.15 -9.82
C GLU A 267 47.72 -11.16 -10.49
N ALA A 268 47.43 -9.85 -10.47
CA ALA A 268 48.30 -8.82 -11.01
C ALA A 268 49.45 -8.48 -10.04
N ARG A 269 50.60 -9.14 -10.30
CA ARG A 269 51.98 -8.86 -9.89
C ARG A 269 52.19 -8.21 -8.51
N ALA A 270 52.70 -8.98 -7.56
CA ALA A 270 53.30 -8.44 -6.34
C ALA A 270 54.38 -7.39 -6.65
N LEU A 271 54.38 -6.27 -5.93
CA LEU A 271 55.40 -5.22 -6.04
C LEU A 271 56.41 -5.38 -4.91
N ILE A 272 57.68 -5.50 -5.28
CA ILE A 272 58.80 -5.50 -4.34
C ILE A 272 59.55 -4.18 -4.50
N ALA A 273 59.65 -3.39 -3.43
CA ALA A 273 60.54 -2.23 -3.39
C ALA A 273 61.81 -2.58 -2.62
N ILE A 274 62.99 -2.39 -3.24
CA ILE A 274 64.28 -2.63 -2.59
C ILE A 274 65.14 -1.37 -2.57
N ASN A 275 65.89 -1.18 -1.49
CA ASN A 275 66.73 0.01 -1.27
C ASN A 275 68.22 -0.34 -1.25
N PHE A 276 69.01 0.23 -2.15
CA PHE A 276 70.47 0.04 -2.15
C PHE A 276 71.19 1.09 -1.31
N HIS A 277 72.09 0.63 -0.45
CA HIS A 277 73.04 1.44 0.33
C HIS A 277 74.48 1.01 0.04
N THR A 278 75.41 1.95 -0.01
CA THR A 278 76.85 1.67 -0.14
C THR A 278 77.67 2.83 0.40
N SER A 279 78.78 2.52 1.09
CA SER A 279 79.78 3.50 1.53
C SER A 279 80.86 3.77 0.47
N LEU A 280 80.79 3.09 -0.67
CA LEU A 280 81.78 3.17 -1.75
C LEU A 280 81.53 4.36 -2.66
N LYS A 281 82.58 4.78 -3.38
CA LYS A 281 82.42 5.72 -4.51
C LYS A 281 81.47 5.11 -5.54
N GLN A 282 80.52 5.92 -6.00
CA GLN A 282 79.46 5.49 -6.93
C GLN A 282 80.03 4.78 -8.18
N SER A 283 81.16 5.24 -8.71
CA SER A 283 81.82 4.63 -9.87
C SER A 283 82.26 3.17 -9.65
N LEU A 284 82.53 2.77 -8.41
CA LEU A 284 82.96 1.40 -8.07
C LEU A 284 81.78 0.49 -7.73
N ALA A 285 80.75 1.03 -7.08
CA ALA A 285 79.56 0.27 -6.69
C ALA A 285 78.55 0.10 -7.83
N LEU A 286 78.51 1.02 -8.79
CA LEU A 286 77.51 1.03 -9.86
C LEU A 286 77.49 -0.26 -10.70
N PRO A 287 78.64 -0.82 -11.14
CA PRO A 287 78.64 -2.06 -11.92
C PRO A 287 78.08 -3.26 -11.13
N ALA A 288 78.45 -3.38 -9.85
CA ALA A 288 77.94 -4.44 -8.98
C ALA A 288 76.43 -4.29 -8.73
N ARG A 289 75.97 -3.06 -8.46
CA ARG A 289 74.55 -2.76 -8.30
C ARG A 289 73.75 -3.11 -9.54
N GLN A 290 74.17 -2.63 -10.72
CA GLN A 290 73.45 -2.85 -11.97
C GLN A 290 73.36 -4.34 -12.30
N HIS A 291 74.41 -5.11 -12.02
CA HIS A 291 74.40 -6.55 -12.20
C HIS A 291 73.39 -7.21 -11.26
N ILE A 292 73.45 -6.95 -9.95
CA ILE A 292 72.48 -7.49 -8.99
C ILE A 292 71.04 -7.08 -9.37
N GLU A 293 70.82 -5.82 -9.71
CA GLU A 293 69.51 -5.30 -10.14
C GLU A 293 68.98 -6.02 -11.39
N HIS A 294 69.84 -6.25 -12.39
CA HIS A 294 69.46 -6.96 -13.62
C HIS A 294 69.02 -8.40 -13.32
N PHE A 295 69.83 -9.16 -12.59
CA PHE A 295 69.52 -10.55 -12.25
C PHE A 295 68.28 -10.68 -11.35
N LEU A 296 68.10 -9.77 -10.39
CA LEU A 296 66.89 -9.75 -9.59
C LEU A 296 65.65 -9.42 -10.43
N LYS A 297 65.75 -8.51 -11.40
CA LYS A 297 64.64 -8.21 -12.31
C LYS A 297 64.26 -9.44 -13.14
N GLU A 298 65.22 -10.14 -13.71
CA GLU A 298 64.96 -11.39 -14.45
C GLU A 298 64.32 -12.46 -13.57
N ARG A 299 64.86 -12.64 -12.35
CA ARG A 299 64.35 -13.61 -11.38
C ARG A 299 62.95 -13.27 -10.86
N CYS A 300 62.63 -11.99 -10.66
CA CYS A 300 61.29 -11.54 -10.29
C CYS A 300 60.30 -11.70 -11.45
N GLN A 301 60.72 -11.42 -12.68
CA GLN A 301 59.88 -11.56 -13.87
C GLN A 301 59.42 -13.01 -14.08
N SER A 302 60.29 -14.00 -13.84
CA SER A 302 59.92 -15.41 -13.96
C SER A 302 58.84 -15.85 -12.96
N GLU A 303 58.72 -15.15 -11.82
CA GLU A 303 57.68 -15.37 -10.81
C GLU A 303 56.52 -14.38 -10.89
N LYS A 304 56.41 -13.60 -11.98
CA LYS A 304 55.37 -12.57 -12.17
C LYS A 304 55.38 -11.50 -11.08
N VAL A 305 56.53 -11.22 -10.48
CA VAL A 305 56.72 -10.17 -9.48
C VAL A 305 57.32 -8.93 -10.16
N THR A 306 56.79 -7.75 -9.84
CA THR A 306 57.36 -6.47 -10.29
C THR A 306 58.39 -5.99 -9.27
N LEU A 307 59.61 -5.77 -9.72
CA LEU A 307 60.69 -5.23 -8.88
C LEU A 307 60.89 -3.73 -9.12
N GLU A 308 60.74 -2.94 -8.06
CA GLU A 308 61.08 -1.52 -8.00
C GLU A 308 62.37 -1.34 -7.18
N VAL A 309 63.37 -0.68 -7.77
CA VAL A 309 64.65 -0.42 -7.10
C VAL A 309 64.79 1.05 -6.78
N LYS A 310 65.02 1.36 -5.50
CA LYS A 310 65.18 2.72 -4.97
C LYS A 310 66.57 2.91 -4.37
N GLN A 311 66.98 4.17 -4.31
CA GLN A 311 68.18 4.57 -3.55
C GLN A 311 67.79 4.73 -2.08
N TYR A 312 68.55 4.11 -1.18
CA TYR A 312 68.37 4.32 0.26
C TYR A 312 68.65 5.79 0.62
N LYS A 313 67.76 6.41 1.40
CA LYS A 313 67.91 7.79 1.87
C LYS A 313 68.20 7.88 3.36
N SER A 314 67.30 7.37 4.19
CA SER A 314 67.44 7.33 5.66
C SER A 314 66.57 6.23 6.28
N PRO A 315 66.83 5.83 7.54
CA PRO A 315 66.04 4.80 8.22
C PRO A 315 64.55 5.17 8.33
N ASP A 316 64.26 6.44 8.61
CA ASP A 316 62.89 6.91 8.88
C ASP A 316 62.03 7.08 7.63
N THR A 317 62.65 7.10 6.44
CA THR A 317 61.97 7.43 5.18
C THR A 317 61.95 6.29 4.17
N THR A 318 62.56 5.16 4.52
CA THR A 318 62.82 4.07 3.57
C THR A 318 62.16 2.78 4.05
N PRO A 319 60.87 2.56 3.73
CA PRO A 319 60.19 1.30 4.05
C PRO A 319 60.72 0.16 3.17
N GLY A 320 60.79 -1.04 3.74
CA GLY A 320 61.11 -2.29 3.02
C GLY A 320 62.58 -2.73 3.11
N PRO A 321 62.93 -3.85 2.44
CA PRO A 321 64.25 -4.44 2.54
C PRO A 321 65.36 -3.52 2.03
N ILE A 322 66.51 -3.54 2.72
CA ILE A 322 67.69 -2.75 2.40
C ILE A 322 68.83 -3.69 2.03
N LEU A 323 69.40 -3.51 0.84
CA LEU A 323 70.66 -4.15 0.44
C LEU A 323 71.83 -3.22 0.64
N VAL A 324 72.78 -3.64 1.47
CA VAL A 324 74.04 -2.94 1.70
C VAL A 324 75.14 -3.58 0.87
N LEU A 325 75.67 -2.85 -0.12
CA LEU A 325 76.80 -3.29 -0.93
C LEU A 325 78.11 -2.88 -0.24
N CYS A 326 78.80 -3.88 0.32
CA CYS A 326 80.09 -3.73 0.96
C CYS A 326 81.18 -4.30 0.06
N MET A 327 82.14 -3.48 -0.38
CA MET A 327 83.32 -4.00 -1.07
C MET A 327 84.41 -4.32 -0.04
N ASN A 328 84.76 -5.60 0.03
CA ASN A 328 85.81 -6.09 0.90
C ASN A 328 87.16 -5.89 0.21
N VAL A 329 87.87 -4.84 0.62
CA VAL A 329 89.16 -4.43 0.04
C VAL A 329 90.31 -4.80 0.97
N SER A 330 90.08 -4.80 2.29
CA SER A 330 91.17 -4.91 3.26
C SER A 330 90.87 -5.88 4.39
N ARG A 331 89.89 -5.57 5.24
CA ARG A 331 89.55 -6.28 6.46
C ARG A 331 88.04 -6.39 6.54
N LEU A 332 87.54 -7.60 6.30
CA LEU A 332 86.12 -7.91 6.21
C LEU A 332 85.27 -7.25 7.31
N GLY A 333 85.65 -7.40 8.59
CA GLY A 333 84.90 -6.80 9.71
C GLY A 333 84.86 -5.27 9.70
N THR A 334 85.98 -4.63 9.38
CA THR A 334 86.07 -3.17 9.29
C THR A 334 85.27 -2.65 8.11
N ASP A 335 85.42 -3.27 6.94
CA ASP A 335 84.76 -2.86 5.71
C ASP A 335 83.23 -3.02 5.81
N VAL A 336 82.74 -4.10 6.44
CA VAL A 336 81.30 -4.31 6.68
C VAL A 336 80.76 -3.34 7.71
N LYS A 337 81.48 -3.10 8.81
CA LYS A 337 81.08 -2.12 9.83
C LYS A 337 80.96 -0.72 9.25
N GLU A 338 81.87 -0.34 8.35
CA GLU A 338 81.80 0.94 7.65
C GLU A 338 80.59 1.00 6.70
N ALA A 339 80.35 -0.08 5.94
CA ALA A 339 79.23 -0.16 5.01
C ALA A 339 77.85 -0.14 5.68
N LEU A 340 77.75 -0.57 6.95
CA LEU A 340 76.50 -0.55 7.71
C LEU A 340 76.20 0.82 8.35
N LYS A 341 77.12 1.79 8.31
CA LYS A 341 76.89 3.10 8.95
C LYS A 341 75.68 3.80 8.36
N GLY A 342 74.78 4.21 9.24
CA GLY A 342 73.56 4.93 8.87
C GLY A 342 72.43 4.03 8.36
N THR A 343 72.58 2.70 8.43
CA THR A 343 71.50 1.73 8.18
C THR A 343 70.89 1.24 9.50
N PRO A 344 69.62 0.81 9.52
CA PRO A 344 69.04 0.19 10.71
C PRO A 344 69.73 -1.16 10.97
N GLY A 345 70.18 -1.41 12.18
CA GLY A 345 70.75 -2.71 12.56
C GLY A 345 69.65 -3.76 12.81
N ASN A 346 68.81 -4.07 11.83
CA ASN A 346 67.67 -4.98 12.02
C ASN A 346 67.58 -6.04 10.91
N PHE A 347 66.59 -6.93 11.04
CA PHE A 347 66.38 -8.07 10.14
C PHE A 347 65.97 -7.65 8.72
N GLU A 348 65.72 -6.36 8.48
CA GLU A 348 65.37 -5.81 7.16
C GLU A 348 66.60 -5.44 6.33
N VAL A 349 67.80 -5.58 6.91
CA VAL A 349 69.06 -5.32 6.23
C VAL A 349 69.76 -6.62 5.83
N LEU A 350 70.09 -6.72 4.54
CA LEU A 350 70.96 -7.75 3.97
C LEU A 350 72.27 -7.10 3.52
N VAL A 351 73.40 -7.67 3.94
CA VAL A 351 74.72 -7.22 3.50
C VAL A 351 75.24 -8.12 2.38
N VAL A 352 75.59 -7.51 1.25
CA VAL A 352 76.30 -8.17 0.15
C VAL A 352 77.78 -7.81 0.24
N VAL A 353 78.60 -8.79 0.62
CA VAL A 353 80.05 -8.68 0.68
C VAL A 353 80.61 -8.97 -0.71
N LEU A 354 80.97 -7.93 -1.44
CA LEU A 354 81.66 -7.97 -2.72
C LEU A 354 83.15 -8.19 -2.49
N HIS A 355 83.62 -9.43 -2.60
CA HIS A 355 85.04 -9.76 -2.56
C HIS A 355 85.74 -9.22 -3.80
N HIS A 356 86.51 -8.15 -3.62
CA HIS A 356 87.29 -7.53 -4.68
C HIS A 356 88.60 -8.30 -4.94
N LYS A 357 88.48 -9.51 -5.47
CA LYS A 357 89.60 -10.44 -5.71
C LYS A 357 89.38 -11.24 -6.99
N GLU A 358 90.46 -11.77 -7.56
CA GLU A 358 90.37 -12.77 -8.62
C GLU A 358 89.73 -14.07 -8.13
N VAL A 359 89.09 -14.81 -9.04
CA VAL A 359 88.31 -16.03 -8.73
C VAL A 359 89.11 -17.06 -7.93
N HIS A 360 90.39 -17.24 -8.25
CA HIS A 360 91.27 -18.20 -7.57
C HIS A 360 91.70 -17.75 -6.17
N ALA A 361 91.45 -16.49 -5.80
CA ALA A 361 91.80 -15.88 -4.52
C ALA A 361 90.55 -15.54 -3.67
N LEU A 362 89.38 -16.04 -4.06
CA LEU A 362 88.15 -15.93 -3.27
C LEU A 362 88.32 -16.62 -1.91
N PRO A 363 87.68 -16.10 -0.85
CA PRO A 363 87.83 -16.67 0.48
C PRO A 363 87.30 -18.10 0.53
N SER A 364 88.02 -18.97 1.25
CA SER A 364 87.62 -20.36 1.48
C SER A 364 86.48 -20.50 2.51
N GLN A 365 86.22 -19.44 3.28
CA GLN A 365 85.19 -19.39 4.32
C GLN A 365 84.21 -18.25 4.02
N ALA A 366 82.92 -18.52 4.19
CA ALA A 366 81.85 -17.54 4.03
C ALA A 366 81.94 -16.42 5.10
N SER A 367 81.54 -15.20 4.73
CA SER A 367 81.68 -14.03 5.61
C SER A 367 80.80 -14.12 6.86
N ASP A 368 79.64 -14.78 6.77
CA ASP A 368 78.74 -15.01 7.91
C ASP A 368 79.39 -15.81 9.06
N ARG A 369 80.33 -16.71 8.74
CA ARG A 369 81.09 -17.48 9.73
C ARG A 369 82.22 -16.68 10.38
N VAL A 370 82.61 -15.56 9.78
CA VAL A 370 83.68 -14.68 10.28
C VAL A 370 83.10 -13.50 11.04
N LEU A 371 81.95 -12.99 10.62
CA LEU A 371 81.25 -11.85 11.21
C LEU A 371 80.27 -12.30 12.30
N THR A 372 80.80 -12.74 13.44
CA THR A 372 80.00 -13.35 14.53
C THR A 372 79.57 -12.38 15.64
N GLY A 373 79.92 -11.09 15.54
CA GLY A 373 79.52 -10.04 16.49
C GLY A 373 77.99 -9.84 16.58
N GLU A 374 77.49 -9.36 17.72
CA GLU A 374 76.06 -9.14 17.97
C GLU A 374 75.44 -8.18 16.94
N GLU A 375 76.20 -7.19 16.49
CA GLU A 375 75.78 -6.23 15.47
C GLU A 375 75.45 -6.86 14.11
N TYR A 376 75.96 -8.08 13.85
CA TYR A 376 75.75 -8.83 12.62
C TYR A 376 74.64 -9.89 12.76
N LYS A 377 74.37 -10.39 13.97
CA LYS A 377 73.32 -11.39 14.24
C LYS A 377 71.91 -10.84 14.02
N GLN A 378 71.75 -9.53 14.20
CA GLN A 378 70.48 -8.84 13.98
C GLN A 378 70.15 -8.59 12.50
N LEU A 379 71.11 -8.81 11.57
CA LEU A 379 70.91 -8.65 10.13
C LEU A 379 70.07 -9.81 9.57
N GLY A 380 69.35 -9.54 8.49
CA GLY A 380 68.53 -10.55 7.81
C GLY A 380 69.37 -11.62 7.12
N ALA A 381 70.48 -11.24 6.49
CA ALA A 381 71.48 -12.15 5.95
C ALA A 381 72.81 -11.44 5.63
N ILE A 382 73.88 -12.22 5.56
CA ILE A 382 75.18 -11.82 4.97
C ILE A 382 75.42 -12.73 3.76
N VAL A 383 75.70 -12.12 2.62
CA VAL A 383 75.82 -12.81 1.34
C VAL A 383 77.15 -12.46 0.70
N ASP A 384 77.92 -13.48 0.35
CA ASP A 384 79.20 -13.34 -0.35
C ASP A 384 79.00 -13.29 -1.86
N ALA A 385 79.67 -12.36 -2.52
CA ALA A 385 79.69 -12.24 -3.97
C ALA A 385 81.11 -11.91 -4.47
N ALA A 386 81.48 -12.44 -5.63
CA ALA A 386 82.76 -12.19 -6.27
C ALA A 386 82.64 -11.05 -7.28
N PHE A 387 83.51 -10.06 -7.15
CA PHE A 387 83.53 -8.86 -7.99
C PHE A 387 84.95 -8.40 -8.27
N TRP A 388 85.21 -7.83 -9.44
CA TRP A 388 86.49 -7.20 -9.73
C TRP A 388 86.29 -5.98 -10.62
N THR A 389 86.87 -4.82 -10.29
CA THR A 389 86.60 -3.56 -11.00
C THR A 389 86.85 -3.64 -12.51
N GLY A 390 87.84 -4.45 -12.95
CA GLY A 390 88.12 -4.63 -14.39
C GLY A 390 87.26 -5.67 -15.11
N LYS A 391 86.50 -6.51 -14.39
CA LYS A 391 85.71 -7.62 -14.95
C LYS A 391 84.23 -7.61 -14.57
N GLY A 392 83.83 -6.78 -13.60
CA GLY A 392 82.49 -6.80 -13.03
C GLY A 392 82.27 -8.01 -12.11
N MET A 393 81.01 -8.43 -11.99
CA MET A 393 80.67 -9.65 -11.27
C MET A 393 80.97 -10.88 -12.14
N TYR A 394 81.55 -11.91 -11.53
CA TYR A 394 81.87 -13.15 -12.23
C TYR A 394 80.63 -14.03 -12.45
N ASP A 395 80.56 -14.71 -13.59
CA ASP A 395 79.62 -15.83 -13.77
C ASP A 395 80.18 -17.06 -13.04
N CYS A 396 79.80 -17.23 -11.78
CA CYS A 396 80.26 -18.31 -10.92
C CYS A 396 79.18 -18.73 -9.93
N GLU A 397 79.30 -19.93 -9.39
CA GLU A 397 78.33 -20.48 -8.44
C GLU A 397 78.15 -19.62 -7.19
N LEU A 398 79.22 -18.95 -6.72
CA LEU A 398 79.13 -18.01 -5.60
C LEU A 398 78.11 -16.88 -5.89
N ASN A 399 78.19 -16.28 -7.07
CA ASN A 399 77.30 -15.19 -7.46
C ASN A 399 75.87 -15.68 -7.76
N LYS A 400 75.71 -16.87 -8.35
CA LYS A 400 74.38 -17.46 -8.55
C LYS A 400 73.68 -17.70 -7.22
N LEU A 401 74.40 -18.29 -6.24
CA LEU A 401 73.88 -18.48 -4.88
C LEU A 401 73.62 -17.14 -4.18
N ALA A 402 74.44 -16.12 -4.42
CA ALA A 402 74.22 -14.79 -3.88
C ALA A 402 72.90 -14.19 -4.35
N ILE A 403 72.62 -14.26 -5.67
CA ILE A 403 71.36 -13.76 -6.25
C ILE A 403 70.16 -14.52 -5.69
N GLU A 404 70.21 -15.85 -5.57
CA GLU A 404 69.10 -16.63 -4.99
C GLU A 404 68.85 -16.29 -3.51
N LYS A 405 69.91 -16.12 -2.72
CA LYS A 405 69.78 -15.69 -1.31
C LYS A 405 69.16 -14.31 -1.20
N ILE A 406 69.59 -13.38 -2.05
CA ILE A 406 69.02 -12.03 -2.11
C ILE A 406 67.55 -12.11 -2.53
N TYR A 407 67.21 -12.88 -3.55
CA TYR A 407 65.84 -13.05 -4.02
C TYR A 407 64.93 -13.56 -2.90
N ASN A 408 65.33 -14.65 -2.22
CA ASN A 408 64.56 -15.23 -1.12
C ASN A 408 64.39 -14.28 0.06
N PHE A 409 65.42 -13.51 0.39
CA PHE A 409 65.34 -12.49 1.44
C PHE A 409 64.26 -11.46 1.09
N VAL A 410 64.30 -10.96 -0.15
CA VAL A 410 63.42 -9.88 -0.59
C VAL A 410 61.99 -10.36 -0.86
N SER A 411 61.79 -11.56 -1.42
CA SER A 411 60.46 -12.13 -1.65
C SER A 411 59.73 -12.49 -0.35
N GLY A 412 60.47 -12.74 0.73
CA GLY A 412 59.92 -12.89 2.09
C GLY A 412 59.13 -11.66 2.59
N PHE A 413 59.35 -10.48 2.00
CA PHE A 413 58.60 -9.25 2.33
C PHE A 413 57.30 -9.08 1.53
N VAL A 414 57.06 -9.91 0.51
CA VAL A 414 55.78 -9.95 -0.22
C VAL A 414 54.76 -10.83 0.50
N SER A 415 55.23 -11.81 1.28
CA SER A 415 54.40 -12.83 1.92
C SER A 415 54.02 -12.50 3.37
N ARG A 416 54.47 -11.35 3.90
CA ARG A 416 54.09 -10.81 5.21
C ARG A 416 53.10 -9.68 5.01
#